data_AF-A0A7H0Y2Y5-F1
#
_entry.id   AF-A0A7H0Y2Y5-F1
#
_cell.length_a   1.000
_cell.length_b   1.000
_cell.length_c   1.000
_cell.angle_alpha   90.00
_cell.angle_beta   90.00
_cell.angle_gamma   90.00
#
_symmetry.space_group_name_H-M   'P 1'
#
loop_
_entity.id
_entity.type
_entity.pdbx_description
1 polymer ?
#
loop_
_entity_poly.entity_id
_entity_poly.type
_entity_poly.pdbx_seq_one_letter_code
_entity_poly.pdbx_strand_id
1 'polypeptide(L)'
;MSNKKSTHDDKLKLIVIKTKSKVYVSDNINNGSYHYTKIKELLFDGDKPIPTYREDWCEIKVVPELIQKKLPSARINSRYELKEGFYSTGLPKVLHSSDFSEEGQYESVYGLYELKYELTEPKLIEVEFELNIIVEDSNFEIVRSDYNLQHSVLDQITTHPVLLSTRPCTLSRQESYNIVRKYIKANIDPRWAAITSDYDFCFTVSKNIEHEPEEYRVNVGKRKPKYETRYTRTRTVKVYETSPKSYDRYPIIEPFVGKNEEDLKMNIQKFLDELMEVINRPLIECEHCKGYGVFNYEV
;
A
#
# COMPACT_ATOMS: atom_id res chain seq x y z
N MET A 1 3.70 50.84 13.22
CA MET A 1 2.54 49.97 12.96
C MET A 1 2.78 48.66 13.67
N SER A 2 2.05 48.43 14.76
CA SER A 2 2.23 47.27 15.64
C SER A 2 1.81 45.99 14.93
N ASN A 3 2.74 45.06 14.77
CA ASN A 3 2.45 43.67 14.42
C ASN A 3 1.61 43.07 15.55
N LYS A 4 0.30 42.96 15.33
CA LYS A 4 -0.58 42.10 16.13
C LYS A 4 -0.05 40.68 15.98
N LYS A 5 0.62 40.18 17.02
CA LYS A 5 0.82 38.75 17.25
C LYS A 5 -0.57 38.12 17.20
N SER A 6 -0.81 37.30 16.19
CA SER A 6 -1.99 36.44 16.12
C SER A 6 -1.89 35.44 17.26
N THR A 7 -2.53 35.75 18.38
CA THR A 7 -2.97 34.78 19.37
C THR A 7 -4.08 33.94 18.73
N HIS A 8 -3.70 32.97 17.90
CA HIS A 8 -4.55 31.83 17.64
C HIS A 8 -4.17 30.75 18.67
N ASP A 9 -5.17 30.14 19.28
CA ASP A 9 -5.06 28.89 20.04
C ASP A 9 -4.18 27.88 19.29
N ASP A 10 -2.89 27.82 19.61
CA ASP A 10 -1.91 26.91 19.02
C ASP A 10 -1.98 25.54 19.72
N LYS A 11 -3.18 25.09 20.08
CA LYS A 11 -3.40 23.78 20.67
C LYS A 11 -3.26 22.72 19.58
N LEU A 12 -2.38 21.75 19.81
CA LEU A 12 -2.17 20.63 18.91
C LEU A 12 -3.39 19.72 18.94
N LYS A 13 -4.20 19.73 17.88
CA LYS A 13 -5.35 18.84 17.77
C LYS A 13 -4.92 17.50 17.18
N LEU A 14 -5.26 16.43 17.87
CA LEU A 14 -4.88 15.06 17.51
C LEU A 14 -6.11 14.16 17.46
N ILE A 15 -6.07 13.21 16.55
CA ILE A 15 -6.99 12.09 16.47
C ILE A 15 -6.34 10.86 17.09
N VAL A 16 -7.14 10.10 17.83
CA VAL A 16 -6.70 8.87 18.48
C VAL A 16 -7.64 7.71 18.12
N ILE A 17 -7.06 6.55 17.81
CA ILE A 17 -7.77 5.26 17.73
C ILE A 17 -7.21 4.37 18.84
N LYS A 18 -8.07 3.94 19.75
CA LYS A 18 -7.68 3.14 20.90
C LYS A 18 -8.00 1.68 20.66
N THR A 19 -7.00 0.82 20.84
CA THR A 19 -7.15 -0.64 20.84
C THR A 19 -6.84 -1.21 22.22
N LYS A 20 -7.01 -2.53 22.40
CA LYS A 20 -6.75 -3.18 23.70
C LYS A 20 -5.27 -3.13 24.11
N SER A 21 -4.36 -3.12 23.15
CA SER A 21 -2.91 -3.21 23.38
C SER A 21 -2.12 -1.98 22.94
N LYS A 22 -2.68 -1.19 22.01
CA LYS A 22 -1.97 -0.11 21.31
C LYS A 22 -2.89 1.09 21.06
N VAL A 23 -2.29 2.25 20.87
CA VAL A 23 -2.99 3.50 20.56
C VAL A 23 -2.39 4.09 19.29
N TYR A 24 -3.22 4.36 18.29
CA TYR A 24 -2.79 5.04 17.08
C TYR A 24 -3.14 6.52 17.16
N VAL A 25 -2.19 7.38 16.80
CA VAL A 25 -2.32 8.84 16.85
C VAL A 25 -1.97 9.46 15.51
N SER A 26 -2.73 10.48 15.13
CA SER A 26 -2.49 11.30 13.94
C SER A 26 -2.86 12.76 14.18
N ASP A 27 -2.13 13.68 13.57
CA ASP A 27 -2.46 15.11 13.50
C ASP A 27 -3.23 15.49 12.22
N ASN A 28 -3.43 14.54 11.30
CA ASN A 28 -4.12 14.77 10.03
C ASN A 28 -5.65 14.65 10.16
N ILE A 29 -6.27 15.66 10.78
CA ILE A 29 -7.71 15.64 11.10
C ILE A 29 -8.61 15.55 9.87
N ASN A 30 -8.25 16.28 8.83
CA ASN A 30 -9.05 16.36 7.61
C ASN A 30 -8.65 15.31 6.57
N ASN A 31 -7.74 14.38 6.90
CA ASN A 31 -7.19 13.39 5.97
C ASN A 31 -6.71 14.03 4.65
N GLY A 32 -5.97 15.13 4.75
CA GLY A 32 -5.40 15.83 3.60
C GLY A 32 -4.23 15.04 2.99
N SER A 33 -4.14 15.01 1.67
CA SER A 33 -3.10 14.25 0.94
C SER A 33 -1.71 14.89 0.99
N TYR A 34 -1.61 16.18 1.29
CA TYR A 34 -0.35 16.94 1.41
C TYR A 34 -0.07 17.36 2.85
N HIS A 35 -0.32 16.45 3.80
CA HIS A 35 -0.10 16.72 5.21
C HIS A 35 1.34 16.36 5.61
N TYR A 36 2.04 17.29 6.28
CA TYR A 36 3.36 17.02 6.84
C TYR A 36 3.22 16.81 8.35
N THR A 37 3.35 15.56 8.77
CA THR A 37 3.11 15.11 10.14
C THR A 37 4.14 15.72 11.09
N LYS A 38 3.69 16.50 12.07
CA LYS A 38 4.55 17.10 13.12
C LYS A 38 4.74 16.15 14.30
N ILE A 39 3.92 15.10 14.41
CA ILE A 39 3.95 14.15 15.55
C ILE A 39 5.25 13.34 15.64
N LYS A 40 5.99 13.15 14.54
CA LYS A 40 7.26 12.38 14.54
C LYS A 40 8.37 13.03 15.35
N GLU A 41 8.31 14.36 15.51
CA GLU A 41 9.28 15.13 16.28
C GLU A 41 8.87 15.31 17.76
N LEU A 42 7.66 14.87 18.12
CA LEU A 42 7.11 14.97 19.46
C LEU A 42 7.43 13.73 20.29
N LEU A 43 7.49 13.92 21.60
CA LEU A 43 7.62 12.87 22.61
C LEU A 43 6.27 12.74 23.30
N PHE A 44 5.77 11.51 23.38
CA PHE A 44 4.52 11.16 24.05
C PHE A 44 4.87 10.41 25.32
N ASP A 45 4.62 11.03 26.48
CA ASP A 45 5.02 10.52 27.81
C ASP A 45 6.51 10.14 27.90
N GLY A 46 7.37 10.86 27.19
CA GLY A 46 8.82 10.63 27.13
C GLY A 46 9.28 9.62 26.07
N ASP A 47 8.37 8.85 25.48
CA ASP A 47 8.66 7.90 24.41
C ASP A 47 8.47 8.53 23.03
N LYS A 48 9.27 8.08 22.05
CA LYS A 48 9.05 8.43 20.65
C LYS A 48 7.95 7.57 20.04
N PRO A 49 7.06 8.15 19.21
CA PRO A 49 6.07 7.38 18.50
C PRO A 49 6.71 6.42 17.49
N ILE A 50 6.12 5.24 17.32
CA ILE A 50 6.55 4.27 16.31
C ILE A 50 5.77 4.56 15.01
N PRO A 51 6.44 4.86 13.89
CA PRO A 51 5.72 5.11 12.63
C PRO A 51 5.02 3.85 12.12
N THR A 52 3.81 4.00 11.60
CA THR A 52 3.07 2.90 10.94
C THR A 52 3.27 2.92 9.42
N TYR A 53 2.60 2.01 8.68
CA TYR A 53 2.61 2.01 7.21
C TYR A 53 2.08 3.31 6.58
N ARG A 54 1.21 4.04 7.29
CA ARG A 54 0.76 5.37 6.85
C ARG A 54 1.63 6.42 7.55
N GLU A 55 2.26 7.28 6.76
CA GLU A 55 3.22 8.27 7.28
C GLU A 55 2.62 9.24 8.30
N ASP A 56 1.32 9.50 8.19
CA ASP A 56 0.54 10.37 9.09
C ASP A 56 0.10 9.69 10.39
N TRP A 57 0.33 8.39 10.54
CA TRP A 57 -0.14 7.61 11.68
C TRP A 57 1.01 7.00 12.44
N CYS A 58 0.97 7.16 13.74
CA CYS A 58 1.97 6.67 14.68
C CYS A 58 1.34 5.78 15.75
N GLU A 59 2.06 4.77 16.19
CA GLU A 59 1.69 3.87 17.27
C GLU A 59 2.34 4.33 18.59
N ILE A 60 1.55 4.33 19.66
CA ILE A 60 1.90 4.66 21.03
C ILE A 60 1.34 3.56 21.95
N LYS A 61 2.00 3.30 23.08
CA LYS A 61 1.57 2.27 24.04
C LYS A 61 0.28 2.64 24.78
N VAL A 62 0.15 3.91 25.17
CA VAL A 62 -0.93 4.43 26.03
C VAL A 62 -1.43 5.75 25.47
N VAL A 63 -2.65 6.14 25.85
CA VAL A 63 -3.18 7.47 25.54
C VAL A 63 -2.31 8.50 26.29
N PRO A 64 -1.70 9.47 25.59
CA PRO A 64 -0.72 10.35 26.19
C PRO A 64 -1.35 11.33 27.17
N GLU A 65 -0.71 11.51 28.33
CA GLU A 65 -1.05 12.58 29.28
C GLU A 65 -0.17 13.82 29.04
N LEU A 66 1.05 13.61 28.55
CA LEU A 66 2.04 14.66 28.31
C LEU A 66 2.63 14.56 26.89
N ILE A 67 2.58 15.67 26.15
CA ILE A 67 3.26 15.80 24.86
C ILE A 67 4.36 16.86 24.99
N GLN A 68 5.58 16.47 24.67
CA GLN A 68 6.76 17.33 24.78
C GLN A 68 7.49 17.46 23.45
N LYS A 69 7.99 18.66 23.16
CA LYS A 69 8.84 18.92 22.00
C LYS A 69 10.28 19.16 22.47
N LYS A 70 11.23 18.46 21.85
CA LYS A 70 12.66 18.70 22.08
C LYS A 70 13.13 19.87 21.22
N LEU A 71 13.45 21.00 21.85
CA LEU A 71 14.08 22.11 21.13
C LEU A 71 15.55 21.78 20.83
N PRO A 72 16.06 22.19 19.65
CA PRO A 72 17.47 22.05 19.35
C PRO A 72 18.30 22.85 20.36
N SER A 73 19.49 22.34 20.67
CA SER A 73 20.48 23.05 21.47
C SER A 73 20.80 24.39 20.82
N ALA A 74 20.60 25.49 21.54
CA ALA A 74 21.01 26.80 21.07
C ALA A 74 22.53 26.93 21.20
N ARG A 75 23.15 27.56 20.20
CA ARG A 75 24.55 27.99 20.32
C ARG A 75 24.58 29.20 21.24
N ILE A 76 25.33 29.10 22.33
CA ILE A 76 25.58 30.18 23.28
C ILE A 76 27.09 30.44 23.30
N ASN A 77 27.48 31.67 23.66
CA ASN A 77 28.87 32.10 23.78
C ASN A 77 29.69 31.90 22.49
N SER A 78 29.10 32.26 21.34
CA SER A 78 29.85 32.29 20.07
C SER A 78 30.96 33.34 20.15
N ARG A 79 32.21 32.87 20.13
CA ARG A 79 33.41 33.68 20.22
C ARG A 79 34.45 33.20 19.22
N TYR A 80 35.27 34.11 18.74
CA TYR A 80 36.39 33.83 17.84
C TYR A 80 37.66 33.78 18.67
N GLU A 81 38.31 32.62 18.75
CA GLU A 81 39.57 32.44 19.46
C GLU A 81 40.74 32.40 18.47
N LEU A 82 41.82 33.13 18.77
CA LEU A 82 43.00 33.18 17.91
C LEU A 82 43.65 31.79 17.83
N LYS A 83 44.00 31.35 16.61
CA LYS A 83 44.68 30.07 16.39
C LYS A 83 46.05 30.05 17.05
N GLU A 84 46.45 28.87 17.53
CA GLU A 84 47.66 28.73 18.36
C GLU A 84 48.96 29.19 17.67
N GLY A 85 49.03 29.08 16.34
CA GLY A 85 50.16 29.54 15.53
C GLY A 85 50.35 31.07 15.47
N PHE A 86 49.40 31.86 15.96
CA PHE A 86 49.42 33.33 15.85
C PHE A 86 49.45 34.06 17.20
N TYR A 87 49.63 33.34 18.32
CA TYR A 87 49.66 33.96 19.66
C TYR A 87 50.76 35.01 19.86
N SER A 88 51.81 35.01 19.06
CA SER A 88 52.91 35.96 19.12
C SER A 88 52.65 37.28 18.37
N THR A 89 51.53 37.42 17.66
CA THR A 89 51.22 38.59 16.83
C THR A 89 50.70 39.80 17.62
N GLY A 90 50.45 39.65 18.92
CA GLY A 90 49.89 40.72 19.77
C GLY A 90 48.40 40.98 19.55
N LEU A 91 47.73 40.18 18.69
CA LEU A 91 46.30 40.29 18.43
C LEU A 91 45.46 39.82 19.63
N PRO A 92 44.24 40.37 19.81
CA PRO A 92 43.33 39.95 20.88
C PRO A 92 43.05 38.45 20.82
N LYS A 93 43.10 37.76 21.97
CA LYS A 93 42.90 36.29 22.00
C LYS A 93 41.45 35.88 21.74
N VAL A 94 40.49 36.74 22.04
CA VAL A 94 39.06 36.50 21.90
C VAL A 94 38.41 37.73 21.25
N LEU A 95 37.67 37.52 20.16
CA LEU A 95 36.89 38.55 19.48
C LEU A 95 35.43 38.11 19.32
N HIS A 96 34.52 39.08 19.23
CA HIS A 96 33.11 38.86 18.93
C HIS A 96 32.85 38.97 17.42
N SER A 97 31.73 38.42 16.95
CA SER A 97 31.34 38.49 15.54
C SER A 97 31.22 39.93 15.02
N SER A 98 30.87 40.87 15.89
CA SER A 98 30.73 42.29 15.56
C SER A 98 32.07 42.97 15.27
N ASP A 99 33.20 42.39 15.72
CA ASP A 99 34.54 42.97 15.51
C ASP A 99 35.08 42.72 14.09
N PHE A 100 34.39 41.87 13.32
CA PHE A 100 34.71 41.47 11.94
C PHE A 100 33.70 42.00 10.90
N SER A 101 32.75 42.85 11.30
CA SER A 101 31.83 43.49 10.35
C SER A 101 32.55 44.55 9.49
N GLU A 102 31.88 45.10 8.48
CA GLU A 102 32.41 46.19 7.63
C GLU A 102 32.82 47.45 8.43
N GLU A 103 32.29 47.62 9.64
CA GLU A 103 32.66 48.69 10.59
C GLU A 103 33.68 48.23 11.66
N GLY A 104 34.08 46.96 11.62
CA GLY A 104 34.93 46.28 12.59
C GLY A 104 36.42 46.49 12.34
N GLN A 105 37.21 46.54 13.40
CA GLN A 105 38.66 46.81 13.34
C GLN A 105 39.49 45.62 12.83
N TYR A 106 38.92 44.42 12.76
CA TYR A 106 39.67 43.17 12.58
C TYR A 106 39.21 42.31 11.39
N GLU A 107 38.44 42.88 10.45
CA GLU A 107 37.95 42.18 9.24
C GLU A 107 39.07 41.46 8.47
N SER A 108 40.22 42.12 8.30
CA SER A 108 41.38 41.61 7.56
C SER A 108 42.07 40.41 8.20
N VAL A 109 41.87 40.19 9.51
CA VAL A 109 42.51 39.12 10.29
C VAL A 109 41.53 38.01 10.69
N TYR A 110 40.31 38.01 10.16
CA TYR A 110 39.28 36.99 10.40
C TYR A 110 39.79 35.54 10.22
N GLY A 111 40.60 35.28 9.19
CA GLY A 111 41.13 33.93 8.90
C GLY A 111 42.08 33.36 9.96
N LEU A 112 42.59 34.20 10.87
CA LEU A 112 43.48 33.81 11.97
C LEU A 112 42.71 33.30 13.21
N TYR A 113 41.39 33.45 13.23
CA TYR A 113 40.54 33.06 14.34
C TYR A 113 39.71 31.81 14.02
N GLU A 114 39.36 31.05 15.05
CA GLU A 114 38.43 29.91 15.00
C GLU A 114 37.18 30.21 15.80
N LEU A 115 36.02 29.96 15.19
CA LEU A 115 34.73 30.08 15.86
C LEU A 115 34.57 28.94 16.89
N LYS A 116 34.55 29.29 18.18
CA LYS A 116 34.12 28.40 19.25
C LYS A 116 32.77 28.80 19.78
N TYR A 117 31.92 27.82 20.03
CA TYR A 117 30.62 28.01 20.63
C TYR A 117 30.33 26.88 21.61
N GLU A 118 29.54 27.18 22.62
CA GLU A 118 29.00 26.20 23.55
C GLU A 118 27.56 25.85 23.12
N LEU A 119 27.16 24.60 23.30
CA LEU A 119 25.79 24.15 23.03
C LEU A 119 25.05 24.02 24.35
N THR A 120 23.85 24.61 24.44
CA THR A 120 22.99 24.38 25.60
C THR A 120 22.44 22.97 25.63
N GLU A 121 22.13 22.48 26.82
CA GLU A 121 21.30 21.29 26.97
C GLU A 121 19.93 21.50 26.28
N PRO A 122 19.41 20.46 25.60
CA PRO A 122 18.15 20.55 24.87
C PRO A 122 17.00 20.72 25.85
N LYS A 123 16.23 21.81 25.69
CA LYS A 123 15.05 22.08 26.51
C LYS A 123 13.84 21.29 25.97
N LEU A 124 13.10 20.68 26.88
CA LEU A 124 11.80 20.07 26.61
C LEU A 124 10.72 21.11 26.91
N ILE A 125 9.83 21.36 25.96
CA ILE A 125 8.66 22.24 26.14
C ILE A 125 7.41 21.39 26.06
N GLU A 126 6.53 21.55 27.04
CA GLU A 126 5.19 20.96 27.04
C GLU A 126 4.30 21.67 26.01
N VAL A 127 3.61 20.89 25.19
CA VAL A 127 2.72 21.38 24.14
C VAL A 127 1.29 21.17 24.61
N GLU A 128 0.46 22.21 24.61
CA GLU A 128 -0.98 22.04 24.86
C GLU A 128 -1.63 21.30 23.68
N PHE A 129 -2.43 20.28 23.98
CA PHE A 129 -3.06 19.43 22.95
C PHE A 129 -4.52 19.10 23.27
N GLU A 130 -5.27 18.77 22.22
CA GLU A 130 -6.65 18.26 22.29
C GLU A 130 -6.70 16.88 21.62
N LEU A 131 -7.15 15.85 22.35
CA LEU A 131 -7.33 14.50 21.82
C LEU A 131 -8.79 14.24 21.47
N ASN A 132 -9.04 13.86 20.22
CA ASN A 132 -10.33 13.35 19.78
C ASN A 132 -10.21 11.83 19.52
N ILE A 133 -10.84 11.03 20.37
CA ILE A 133 -10.92 9.58 20.18
C ILE A 133 -12.02 9.30 19.15
N ILE A 134 -11.65 8.78 17.98
CA ILE A 134 -12.62 8.51 16.91
C ILE A 134 -13.28 7.15 17.10
N VAL A 135 -12.52 6.14 17.51
CA VAL A 135 -13.02 4.78 17.75
C VAL A 135 -12.23 4.12 18.87
N GLU A 136 -12.96 3.41 19.73
CA GLU A 136 -12.42 2.38 20.62
C GLU A 136 -12.78 1.02 20.02
N ASP A 137 -11.85 0.39 19.30
CA ASP A 137 -12.04 -0.95 18.76
C ASP A 137 -10.87 -1.84 19.16
N SER A 138 -11.20 -2.95 19.79
CA SER A 138 -10.24 -3.87 20.39
C SER A 138 -9.29 -4.55 19.41
N ASN A 139 -9.67 -4.71 18.14
CA ASN A 139 -8.94 -5.54 17.17
C ASN A 139 -8.48 -4.77 15.93
N PHE A 140 -8.43 -3.43 15.99
CA PHE A 140 -8.07 -2.63 14.83
C PHE A 140 -6.55 -2.63 14.59
N GLU A 141 -6.13 -2.96 13.36
CA GLU A 141 -4.75 -2.83 12.91
C GLU A 141 -4.68 -2.06 11.58
N ILE A 142 -3.69 -1.18 11.46
CA ILE A 142 -3.44 -0.46 10.21
C ILE A 142 -2.67 -1.40 9.28
N VAL A 143 -3.40 -2.10 8.41
CA VAL A 143 -2.84 -3.01 7.41
C VAL A 143 -2.62 -2.26 6.10
N ARG A 144 -1.61 -2.68 5.34
CA ARG A 144 -1.39 -2.24 3.97
C ARG A 144 -2.42 -2.90 3.04
N SER A 145 -3.21 -2.07 2.36
CA SER A 145 -4.12 -2.54 1.32
C SER A 145 -3.40 -2.56 -0.03
N ASP A 146 -3.32 -3.74 -0.65
CA ASP A 146 -2.70 -3.93 -1.98
C ASP A 146 -3.71 -3.79 -3.12
N TYR A 147 -5.00 -3.62 -2.79
CA TYR A 147 -6.11 -3.55 -3.74
C TYR A 147 -6.81 -2.19 -3.65
N ASN A 148 -7.37 -1.70 -4.76
CA ASN A 148 -8.23 -0.51 -4.74
C ASN A 148 -9.63 -0.90 -4.30
N LEU A 149 -9.84 -0.94 -2.98
CA LEU A 149 -11.11 -1.28 -2.39
C LEU A 149 -12.14 -0.18 -2.64
N GLN A 150 -13.33 -0.57 -3.09
CA GLN A 150 -14.48 0.30 -3.17
C GLN A 150 -15.34 0.11 -1.92
N HIS A 151 -15.72 1.22 -1.30
CA HIS A 151 -16.60 1.24 -0.13
C HIS A 151 -17.90 1.97 -0.48
N SER A 152 -18.96 1.70 0.29
CA SER A 152 -20.21 2.43 0.15
C SER A 152 -20.00 3.93 0.40
N VAL A 153 -20.70 4.77 -0.34
CA VAL A 153 -20.65 6.23 -0.16
C VAL A 153 -21.06 6.62 1.28
N LEU A 154 -22.00 5.89 1.88
CA LEU A 154 -22.40 6.11 3.27
C LEU A 154 -21.25 5.85 4.25
N ASP A 155 -20.47 4.79 4.03
CA ASP A 155 -19.32 4.47 4.87
C ASP A 155 -18.21 5.50 4.70
N GLN A 156 -18.00 6.00 3.47
CA GLN A 156 -17.03 7.07 3.19
C GLN A 156 -17.37 8.39 3.87
N ILE A 157 -18.67 8.68 4.05
CA ILE A 157 -19.12 9.91 4.71
C ILE A 157 -19.10 9.76 6.24
N THR A 158 -19.51 8.60 6.75
CA THR A 158 -19.73 8.40 8.19
C THR A 158 -18.47 7.95 8.93
N THR A 159 -17.54 7.30 8.24
CA THR A 159 -16.40 6.63 8.85
C THR A 159 -15.10 7.31 8.42
N HIS A 160 -14.18 7.48 9.37
CA HIS A 160 -12.86 8.04 9.07
C HIS A 160 -12.11 7.13 8.06
N PRO A 161 -11.39 7.68 7.06
CA PRO A 161 -10.75 6.90 5.99
C PRO A 161 -9.82 5.76 6.43
N VAL A 162 -9.27 5.85 7.64
CA VAL A 162 -8.37 4.83 8.22
C VAL A 162 -9.14 3.61 8.70
N LEU A 163 -10.40 3.77 9.05
CA LEU A 163 -11.28 2.71 9.53
C LEU A 163 -12.11 2.08 8.39
N LEU A 164 -11.92 2.52 7.14
CA LEU A 164 -12.65 1.93 6.01
C LEU A 164 -12.28 0.45 5.79
N SER A 165 -11.08 0.03 6.21
CA SER A 165 -10.66 -1.38 6.14
C SER A 165 -11.53 -2.34 6.96
N THR A 166 -12.20 -1.85 8.01
CA THR A 166 -13.14 -2.63 8.84
C THR A 166 -14.58 -2.57 8.33
N ARG A 167 -14.81 -1.90 7.20
CA ARG A 167 -16.13 -1.78 6.58
C ARG A 167 -16.26 -2.72 5.39
N PRO A 168 -17.51 -3.03 4.98
CA PRO A 168 -17.76 -3.78 3.77
C PRO A 168 -17.04 -3.16 2.58
N CYS A 169 -16.38 -4.03 1.82
CA CYS A 169 -15.58 -3.63 0.67
C CYS A 169 -15.89 -4.51 -0.53
N THR A 170 -15.77 -3.90 -1.71
CA THR A 170 -15.95 -4.57 -2.99
C THR A 170 -14.78 -4.26 -3.90
N LEU A 171 -14.42 -5.23 -4.74
CA LEU A 171 -13.49 -4.98 -5.83
C LEU A 171 -14.25 -4.60 -7.08
N SER A 172 -13.59 -3.80 -7.93
CA SER A 172 -14.11 -3.60 -9.27
C SER A 172 -14.10 -4.93 -10.04
N ARG A 173 -15.05 -5.10 -10.97
CA ARG A 173 -15.08 -6.28 -11.85
C ARG A 173 -13.79 -6.41 -12.66
N GLN A 174 -13.22 -5.28 -13.07
CA GLN A 174 -11.97 -5.26 -13.82
C GLN A 174 -10.78 -5.76 -12.99
N GLU A 175 -10.69 -5.35 -11.72
CA GLU A 175 -9.64 -5.85 -10.83
C GLU A 175 -9.84 -7.31 -10.48
N SER A 176 -11.09 -7.70 -10.19
CA SER A 176 -11.44 -9.11 -9.95
C SER A 176 -11.00 -9.98 -11.14
N TYR A 177 -11.30 -9.53 -12.36
CA TYR A 177 -10.86 -10.19 -13.60
C TYR A 177 -9.33 -10.27 -13.72
N ASN A 178 -8.64 -9.15 -13.47
CA ASN A 178 -7.18 -9.09 -13.57
C ASN A 178 -6.50 -9.99 -12.54
N ILE A 179 -7.02 -10.07 -11.32
CA ILE A 179 -6.53 -10.96 -10.26
C ILE A 179 -6.66 -12.41 -10.69
N VAL A 180 -7.86 -12.83 -11.12
CA VAL A 180 -8.12 -14.20 -11.58
C VAL A 180 -7.24 -14.56 -12.78
N ARG A 181 -7.20 -13.70 -13.81
CA ARG A 181 -6.36 -13.89 -15.00
C ARG A 181 -4.88 -14.03 -14.64
N LYS A 182 -4.36 -13.18 -13.76
CA LYS A 182 -2.95 -13.22 -13.34
C LYS A 182 -2.65 -14.49 -12.54
N TYR A 183 -3.55 -14.90 -11.64
CA TYR A 183 -3.37 -16.10 -10.83
C TYR A 183 -3.37 -17.37 -11.68
N ILE A 184 -4.33 -17.50 -12.61
CA ILE A 184 -4.40 -18.65 -13.52
C ILE A 184 -3.13 -18.74 -14.36
N LYS A 185 -2.66 -17.63 -14.94
CA LYS A 185 -1.41 -17.62 -15.73
C LYS A 185 -0.19 -18.08 -14.94
N ALA A 186 -0.12 -17.77 -13.65
CA ALA A 186 1.00 -18.12 -12.81
C ALA A 186 1.00 -19.60 -12.38
N ASN A 187 -0.17 -20.22 -12.26
CA ASN A 187 -0.34 -21.52 -11.61
C ASN A 187 -0.90 -22.62 -12.53
N ILE A 188 -1.20 -22.32 -13.79
CA ILE A 188 -1.74 -23.30 -14.74
C ILE A 188 -0.70 -24.37 -15.09
N ASP A 189 -1.12 -25.64 -15.01
CA ASP A 189 -0.30 -26.76 -15.48
C ASP A 189 -0.50 -26.97 -16.99
N PRO A 190 0.52 -26.68 -17.83
CA PRO A 190 0.39 -26.79 -19.30
C PRO A 190 0.20 -28.23 -19.80
N ARG A 191 0.37 -29.22 -18.90
CA ARG A 191 0.10 -30.64 -19.19
C ARG A 191 -1.40 -30.91 -19.35
N TRP A 192 -2.23 -30.24 -18.56
CA TRP A 192 -3.66 -30.54 -18.49
C TRP A 192 -4.51 -29.45 -19.13
N ALA A 193 -4.14 -28.19 -18.95
CA ALA A 193 -4.91 -27.05 -19.41
C ALA A 193 -4.06 -26.05 -20.21
N ALA A 194 -4.67 -25.43 -21.21
CA ALA A 194 -4.06 -24.40 -22.04
C ALA A 194 -4.99 -23.18 -22.10
N ILE A 195 -4.39 -22.00 -22.13
CA ILE A 195 -5.11 -20.73 -22.32
C ILE A 195 -5.38 -20.58 -23.81
N THR A 196 -6.66 -20.55 -24.20
CA THR A 196 -7.08 -20.40 -25.60
C THR A 196 -7.45 -18.97 -25.96
N SER A 197 -7.84 -18.15 -24.99
CA SER A 197 -8.11 -16.74 -25.21
C SER A 197 -7.59 -15.94 -24.02
N ASP A 198 -6.77 -14.93 -24.32
CA ASP A 198 -6.07 -14.13 -23.33
C ASP A 198 -6.12 -12.64 -23.69
N TYR A 199 -7.30 -12.04 -23.55
CA TYR A 199 -7.52 -10.63 -23.85
C TYR A 199 -7.89 -9.85 -22.59
N ASP A 200 -7.95 -8.52 -22.70
CA ASP A 200 -8.39 -7.69 -21.57
C ASP A 200 -9.93 -7.67 -21.40
N PHE A 201 -10.65 -8.21 -22.39
CA PHE A 201 -12.12 -8.25 -22.44
C PHE A 201 -12.71 -9.67 -22.37
N CYS A 202 -11.90 -10.72 -22.56
CA CYS A 202 -12.32 -12.10 -22.35
C CYS A 202 -11.12 -13.01 -22.05
N PHE A 203 -11.36 -14.01 -21.23
CA PHE A 203 -10.37 -15.02 -20.85
C PHE A 203 -10.99 -16.41 -20.93
N THR A 204 -10.30 -17.34 -21.60
CA THR A 204 -10.75 -18.72 -21.79
C THR A 204 -9.63 -19.69 -21.53
N VAL A 205 -9.91 -20.68 -20.69
CA VAL A 205 -9.05 -21.83 -20.41
C VAL A 205 -9.74 -23.08 -20.91
N SER A 206 -9.00 -23.89 -21.64
CA SER A 206 -9.50 -25.15 -22.19
C SER A 206 -8.52 -26.27 -21.95
N LYS A 207 -9.06 -27.48 -21.78
CA LYS A 207 -8.28 -28.71 -21.68
C LYS A 207 -8.32 -29.45 -23.00
N ASN A 208 -7.21 -30.09 -23.33
CA ASN A 208 -7.14 -31.01 -24.45
C ASN A 208 -7.33 -32.42 -23.91
N ILE A 209 -8.33 -33.11 -24.45
CA ILE A 209 -8.65 -34.49 -24.09
C ILE A 209 -8.40 -35.35 -25.34
N GLU A 210 -7.74 -36.48 -25.14
CA GLU A 210 -7.55 -37.48 -26.18
C GLU A 210 -8.83 -38.34 -26.28
N HIS A 211 -9.32 -38.53 -27.50
CA HIS A 211 -10.54 -39.29 -27.80
C HIS A 211 -10.30 -40.30 -28.92
N GLU A 212 -11.23 -41.25 -29.06
CA GLU A 212 -11.23 -42.18 -30.18
C GLU A 212 -11.25 -41.44 -31.52
N PRO A 213 -10.49 -41.89 -32.53
CA PRO A 213 -10.28 -41.13 -33.76
C PRO A 213 -11.60 -40.90 -34.53
N GLU A 214 -12.05 -39.64 -34.58
CA GLU A 214 -13.20 -39.24 -35.39
C GLU A 214 -12.78 -38.94 -36.85
N GLU A 215 -13.50 -39.52 -37.81
CA GLU A 215 -13.29 -39.29 -39.24
C GLU A 215 -13.92 -37.97 -39.70
N TYR A 216 -13.13 -37.10 -40.33
CA TYR A 216 -13.64 -35.91 -41.00
C TYR A 216 -13.06 -35.76 -42.41
N ARG A 217 -13.88 -35.26 -43.34
CA ARG A 217 -13.49 -35.11 -44.75
C ARG A 217 -13.02 -33.69 -45.02
N VAL A 218 -11.83 -33.55 -45.60
CA VAL A 218 -11.26 -32.26 -45.99
C VAL A 218 -11.20 -32.16 -47.51
N ASN A 219 -11.69 -31.06 -48.06
CA ASN A 219 -11.53 -30.79 -49.49
C ASN A 219 -10.14 -30.18 -49.74
N VAL A 220 -9.30 -30.91 -50.46
CA VAL A 220 -7.90 -30.57 -50.75
C VAL A 220 -7.75 -30.00 -52.16
N GLY A 221 -8.83 -29.99 -52.95
CA GLY A 221 -8.82 -29.51 -54.32
C GLY A 221 -9.15 -28.02 -54.44
N LYS A 222 -8.25 -27.24 -55.04
CA LYS A 222 -8.46 -25.79 -55.28
C LYS A 222 -9.44 -25.47 -56.43
N ARG A 223 -9.69 -26.41 -57.35
CA ARG A 223 -10.55 -26.20 -58.55
C ARG A 223 -11.64 -27.26 -58.75
N LYS A 224 -11.41 -28.51 -58.33
CA LYS A 224 -12.41 -29.59 -58.29
C LYS A 224 -12.38 -30.21 -56.90
N PRO A 225 -13.53 -30.50 -56.27
CA PRO A 225 -13.54 -31.03 -54.91
C PRO A 225 -12.86 -32.41 -54.89
N LYS A 226 -11.76 -32.50 -54.15
CA LYS A 226 -11.05 -33.75 -53.88
C LYS A 226 -11.04 -33.94 -52.38
N TYR A 227 -11.82 -34.88 -51.88
CA TYR A 227 -11.97 -35.12 -50.45
C TYR A 227 -10.93 -36.15 -49.98
N GLU A 228 -10.21 -35.82 -48.91
CA GLU A 228 -9.36 -36.74 -48.16
C GLU A 228 -9.97 -36.94 -46.77
N THR A 229 -10.06 -38.19 -46.31
CA THR A 229 -10.47 -38.50 -44.94
C THR A 229 -9.27 -38.31 -44.02
N ARG A 230 -9.46 -37.51 -42.97
CA ARG A 230 -8.48 -37.30 -41.90
C ARG A 230 -9.11 -37.73 -40.57
N TYR A 231 -8.26 -38.02 -39.61
CA TYR A 231 -8.65 -38.45 -38.27
C TYR A 231 -8.23 -37.38 -37.26
N THR A 232 -9.13 -36.99 -36.36
CA THR A 232 -8.81 -36.14 -35.21
C THR A 232 -8.84 -37.00 -33.96
N ARG A 233 -7.79 -36.91 -33.12
CA ARG A 233 -7.69 -37.66 -31.85
C ARG A 233 -7.77 -36.76 -30.61
N THR A 234 -7.87 -35.45 -30.81
CA THR A 234 -7.83 -34.46 -29.71
C THR A 234 -9.05 -33.57 -29.78
N ARG A 235 -9.75 -33.44 -28.65
CA ARG A 235 -10.88 -32.51 -28.49
C ARG A 235 -10.54 -31.48 -27.43
N THR A 236 -10.84 -30.23 -27.72
CA THR A 236 -10.65 -29.13 -26.76
C THR A 236 -11.96 -28.84 -26.03
N VAL A 237 -11.95 -28.94 -24.71
CA VAL A 237 -13.09 -28.67 -23.84
C VAL A 237 -12.81 -27.40 -23.04
N LYS A 238 -13.72 -26.43 -23.11
CA LYS A 238 -13.62 -25.21 -22.30
C LYS A 238 -13.94 -25.53 -20.84
N VAL A 239 -13.06 -25.13 -19.93
CA VAL A 239 -13.21 -25.38 -18.48
C VAL A 239 -13.58 -24.10 -17.74
N TYR A 240 -13.03 -22.97 -18.18
CA TYR A 240 -13.32 -21.68 -17.59
C TYR A 240 -13.38 -20.62 -18.67
N GLU A 241 -14.41 -19.79 -18.62
CA GLU A 241 -14.56 -18.60 -19.46
C GLU A 241 -15.11 -17.45 -18.62
N THR A 242 -14.58 -16.25 -18.81
CA THR A 242 -15.06 -15.07 -18.08
C THR A 242 -14.76 -13.79 -18.84
N SER A 243 -15.56 -12.75 -18.58
CA SER A 243 -15.34 -11.40 -19.08
C SER A 243 -15.58 -10.35 -17.98
N PRO A 244 -14.83 -9.23 -17.96
CA PRO A 244 -15.06 -8.14 -17.01
C PRO A 244 -16.33 -7.33 -17.31
N LYS A 245 -16.74 -7.32 -18.58
CA LYS A 245 -17.94 -6.63 -19.09
C LYS A 245 -18.75 -7.60 -19.94
N SER A 246 -20.03 -7.28 -20.14
CA SER A 246 -20.88 -8.04 -21.07
C SER A 246 -20.22 -8.07 -22.45
N TYR A 247 -19.85 -9.27 -22.90
CA TYR A 247 -19.20 -9.47 -24.18
C TYR A 247 -19.67 -10.81 -24.76
N ASP A 248 -20.40 -10.72 -25.87
CA ASP A 248 -20.93 -11.86 -26.61
C ASP A 248 -21.65 -12.88 -25.69
N ARG A 249 -21.15 -14.12 -25.59
CA ARG A 249 -21.72 -15.20 -24.76
C ARG A 249 -20.94 -15.47 -23.47
N TYR A 250 -19.96 -14.64 -23.14
CA TYR A 250 -19.11 -14.85 -21.96
C TYR A 250 -19.87 -14.50 -20.68
N PRO A 251 -19.75 -15.31 -19.61
CA PRO A 251 -20.30 -14.97 -18.31
C PRO A 251 -19.51 -13.82 -17.70
N ILE A 252 -20.24 -12.83 -17.17
CA ILE A 252 -19.66 -11.66 -16.52
C ILE A 252 -19.11 -12.06 -15.16
N ILE A 253 -17.87 -11.68 -14.86
CA ILE A 253 -17.29 -11.93 -13.54
C ILE A 253 -18.04 -11.17 -12.45
N GLU A 254 -18.37 -11.89 -11.38
CA GLU A 254 -18.91 -11.27 -10.18
C GLU A 254 -17.77 -10.57 -9.42
N PRO A 255 -17.99 -9.33 -8.97
CA PRO A 255 -17.00 -8.64 -8.15
C PRO A 255 -16.84 -9.37 -6.82
N PHE A 256 -15.62 -9.46 -6.31
CA PHE A 256 -15.41 -9.98 -4.96
C PHE A 256 -15.97 -9.00 -3.93
N VAL A 257 -16.69 -9.55 -2.95
CA VAL A 257 -17.30 -8.82 -1.83
C VAL A 257 -16.80 -9.42 -0.53
N GLY A 258 -16.47 -8.57 0.44
CA GLY A 258 -16.07 -8.98 1.79
C GLY A 258 -16.71 -8.08 2.83
N LYS A 259 -16.93 -8.62 4.02
CA LYS A 259 -17.43 -7.83 5.16
C LYS A 259 -16.38 -6.85 5.66
N ASN A 260 -15.11 -7.27 5.62
CA ASN A 260 -13.92 -6.49 5.94
C ASN A 260 -12.84 -6.79 4.89
N GLU A 261 -11.72 -6.04 4.91
CA GLU A 261 -10.60 -6.30 4.00
C GLU A 261 -9.99 -7.72 4.17
N GLU A 262 -9.89 -8.22 5.39
CA GLU A 262 -9.36 -9.57 5.67
C GLU A 262 -10.25 -10.68 5.10
N ASP A 263 -11.57 -10.54 5.31
CA ASP A 263 -12.58 -11.47 4.80
C ASP A 263 -12.57 -11.50 3.26
N LEU A 264 -12.41 -10.33 2.62
CA LEU A 264 -12.25 -10.23 1.17
C LEU A 264 -11.01 -11.01 0.69
N LYS A 265 -9.86 -10.86 1.36
CA LYS A 265 -8.62 -11.59 1.01
C LYS A 265 -8.81 -13.10 1.10
N MET A 266 -9.48 -13.58 2.16
CA MET A 266 -9.81 -14.99 2.32
C MET A 266 -10.76 -15.49 1.21
N ASN A 267 -11.80 -14.72 0.88
CA ASN A 267 -12.75 -15.08 -0.16
C ASN A 267 -12.07 -15.18 -1.54
N ILE A 268 -11.16 -14.24 -1.85
CA ILE A 268 -10.38 -14.27 -3.09
C ILE A 268 -9.50 -15.52 -3.13
N GLN A 269 -8.72 -15.79 -2.08
CA GLN A 269 -7.83 -16.95 -2.03
C GLN A 269 -8.61 -18.25 -2.20
N LYS A 270 -9.69 -18.43 -1.44
CA LYS A 270 -10.53 -19.62 -1.51
C LYS A 270 -11.08 -19.84 -2.93
N PHE A 271 -11.62 -18.79 -3.56
CA PHE A 271 -12.13 -18.88 -4.93
C PHE A 271 -11.04 -19.25 -5.94
N LEU A 272 -9.86 -18.67 -5.80
CA LEU A 272 -8.73 -18.92 -6.69
C LEU A 272 -8.20 -20.35 -6.55
N ASP A 273 -8.14 -20.88 -5.34
CA ASP A 273 -7.67 -22.24 -5.07
C ASP A 273 -8.67 -23.28 -5.58
N GLU A 274 -9.97 -23.11 -5.31
CA GLU A 274 -11.03 -23.97 -5.86
C GLU A 274 -11.02 -23.98 -7.39
N LEU A 275 -10.82 -22.82 -8.02
CA LEU A 275 -10.72 -22.70 -9.47
C LEU A 275 -9.48 -23.42 -10.01
N MET A 276 -8.33 -23.30 -9.35
CA MET A 276 -7.11 -23.97 -9.77
C MET A 276 -7.18 -25.48 -9.61
N GLU A 277 -7.82 -25.99 -8.55
CA GLU A 277 -8.09 -27.43 -8.41
C GLU A 277 -8.90 -27.96 -9.60
N VAL A 278 -9.94 -27.24 -10.02
CA VAL A 278 -10.74 -27.61 -11.19
C VAL A 278 -9.92 -27.54 -12.47
N ILE A 279 -9.09 -26.52 -12.66
CA ILE A 279 -8.27 -26.36 -13.87
C ILE A 279 -7.14 -27.40 -13.95
N ASN A 280 -6.48 -27.74 -12.85
CA ASN A 280 -5.34 -28.65 -12.89
C ASN A 280 -5.75 -30.14 -12.72
N ARG A 281 -7.00 -30.44 -12.36
CA ARG A 281 -7.50 -31.83 -12.31
C ARG A 281 -7.57 -32.46 -13.71
N PRO A 282 -7.09 -33.70 -13.92
CA PRO A 282 -7.21 -34.38 -15.21
C PRO A 282 -8.66 -34.73 -15.54
N LEU A 283 -9.02 -34.56 -16.81
CA LEU A 283 -10.32 -34.98 -17.36
C LEU A 283 -10.12 -36.26 -18.17
N ILE A 284 -10.96 -37.26 -17.92
CA ILE A 284 -10.97 -38.53 -18.68
C ILE A 284 -12.33 -38.66 -19.39
N GLU A 285 -12.31 -39.22 -20.59
CA GLU A 285 -13.53 -39.50 -21.34
C GLU A 285 -14.31 -40.67 -20.76
N CYS A 286 -15.63 -40.52 -20.70
CA CYS A 286 -16.55 -41.62 -20.38
C CYS A 286 -16.48 -42.73 -21.42
N GLU A 287 -15.88 -43.86 -21.01
CA GLU A 287 -15.84 -45.12 -21.77
C GLU A 287 -17.25 -45.59 -22.19
N HIS A 288 -18.28 -45.24 -21.42
CA HIS A 288 -19.67 -45.62 -21.71
C HIS A 288 -20.43 -44.66 -22.62
N CYS A 289 -19.97 -43.41 -22.79
CA CYS A 289 -20.71 -42.39 -23.53
C CYS A 289 -20.18 -42.11 -24.94
N LYS A 290 -19.25 -42.93 -25.46
CA LYS A 290 -18.63 -42.72 -26.79
C LYS A 290 -18.17 -41.26 -27.00
N GLY A 291 -17.48 -40.67 -26.03
CA GLY A 291 -16.91 -39.32 -26.13
C GLY A 291 -17.87 -38.14 -25.89
N TYR A 292 -19.15 -38.37 -25.56
CA TYR A 292 -20.09 -37.26 -25.25
C TYR A 292 -20.05 -36.78 -23.79
N GLY A 293 -19.58 -37.62 -22.87
CA GLY A 293 -19.49 -37.30 -21.44
C GLY A 293 -18.03 -37.22 -20.99
N VAL A 294 -17.70 -36.18 -20.22
CA VAL A 294 -16.40 -36.02 -19.58
C VAL A 294 -16.61 -36.11 -18.08
N PHE A 295 -15.79 -36.89 -17.37
CA PHE A 295 -15.82 -36.96 -15.92
C PHE A 295 -14.47 -36.54 -15.32
N ASN A 296 -14.55 -36.02 -14.11
CA ASN A 296 -13.38 -35.69 -13.30
C ASN A 296 -12.75 -36.99 -12.81
N TYR A 297 -11.43 -37.17 -12.97
CA TYR A 297 -10.75 -38.30 -12.34
C TYR A 297 -10.74 -38.08 -10.82
N GLU A 298 -11.40 -38.96 -10.07
CA GLU A 298 -11.19 -39.09 -8.63
C GLU A 298 -10.05 -40.08 -8.43
N VAL A 299 -8.97 -39.61 -7.80
CA VAL A 299 -7.92 -40.47 -7.25
C VAL A 299 -8.35 -40.89 -5.86
#